data_AF-A0A1B7N0X2-F1
#
_entry.id   AF-A0A1B7N0X2-F1
#
_cell.length_a   1.000
_cell.length_b   1.000
_cell.length_c   1.000
_cell.angle_alpha   90.00
_cell.angle_beta   90.00
_cell.angle_gamma   90.00
#
_symmetry.space_group_name_H-M   'P 1'
#
loop_
_entity.id
_entity.type
_entity.pdbx_description
1 polymer ?
#
loop_
_entity_poly.entity_id
_entity_poly.type
_entity_poly.pdbx_seq_one_letter_code
_entity_poly.pdbx_strand_id
1 'polypeptide(L)'
;MYTSFFTKFVALMAIASGVAGQGLPANCDRTMTVQAGNTCDDISAAYNVSTYQLASVNNATVDAGCDNLYVGEVLCLGITGQDCTTTHVIQSGDTCSSVSTAADISINLLLQNNPNVNTICTNLYPGEVLCTGNQTYVNVTYSK
;
A
#
# COMPACT_ATOMS: atom_id res chain seq x y z
N MET A 1 36.62 16.14 -23.29
CA MET A 1 36.13 16.27 -24.67
C MET A 1 35.23 15.09 -24.97
N TYR A 2 33.92 15.28 -24.88
CA TYR A 2 32.92 14.64 -25.73
C TYR A 2 31.71 15.58 -25.72
N THR A 3 31.41 16.10 -26.89
CA THR A 3 30.43 17.17 -27.15
C THR A 3 29.02 16.61 -27.31
N SER A 4 28.07 17.40 -26.81
CA SER A 4 26.64 17.53 -27.17
C SER A 4 26.23 16.99 -28.54
N PHE A 5 25.02 16.43 -28.67
CA PHE A 5 24.02 16.87 -29.68
C PHE A 5 22.64 16.16 -29.56
N PHE A 6 21.58 17.01 -29.48
CA PHE A 6 20.15 16.84 -29.83
C PHE A 6 19.31 15.74 -29.10
N THR A 7 18.10 16.01 -28.59
CA THR A 7 16.96 16.57 -29.33
C THR A 7 15.88 17.09 -28.36
N LYS A 8 15.28 18.23 -28.73
CA LYS A 8 14.11 18.85 -28.07
C LYS A 8 12.91 17.89 -28.16
N PHE A 9 12.33 17.50 -27.02
CA PHE A 9 11.03 16.84 -27.03
C PHE A 9 9.93 17.88 -27.19
N VAL A 10 9.08 17.65 -28.19
CA VAL A 10 7.87 18.41 -28.50
C VAL A 10 6.89 18.27 -27.33
N ALA A 11 6.44 19.40 -26.79
CA ALA A 11 5.31 19.43 -25.86
C ALA A 11 4.03 19.06 -26.63
N LEU A 12 3.53 17.85 -26.42
CA LEU A 12 2.21 17.45 -26.87
C LEU A 12 1.18 17.97 -25.86
N MET A 13 0.24 18.80 -26.33
CA MET A 13 -0.88 19.26 -25.53
C MET A 13 -1.72 18.06 -25.09
N ALA A 14 -1.70 17.71 -23.80
CA ALA A 14 -2.71 16.84 -23.24
C ALA A 14 -4.00 17.65 -23.07
N ILE A 15 -5.01 17.27 -23.86
CA ILE A 15 -6.40 17.68 -23.63
C ILE A 15 -6.77 17.14 -22.26
N ALA A 16 -6.96 18.04 -21.28
CA ALA A 16 -7.50 17.68 -19.97
C ALA A 16 -8.99 17.36 -20.13
N SER A 17 -9.28 16.19 -20.69
CA SER A 17 -10.56 15.55 -20.50
C SER A 17 -10.64 15.18 -19.03
N GLY A 18 -11.39 15.97 -18.27
CA GLY A 18 -11.71 15.68 -16.88
C GLY A 18 -12.48 14.37 -16.78
N VAL A 19 -11.76 13.25 -16.75
CA VAL A 19 -12.21 12.09 -16.00
C VAL A 19 -12.22 12.54 -14.55
N ALA A 20 -13.43 12.72 -14.01
CA ALA A 20 -13.60 12.84 -12.57
C ALA A 20 -12.90 11.63 -11.95
N GLY A 21 -11.74 11.87 -11.34
CA GLY A 21 -11.02 10.85 -10.60
C GLY A 21 -12.00 10.27 -9.59
N GLN A 22 -12.13 8.95 -9.57
CA GLN A 22 -12.62 8.27 -8.37
C GLN A 22 -11.71 8.77 -7.25
N GLY A 23 -12.20 9.74 -6.49
CA GLY A 23 -11.36 10.54 -5.61
C GLY A 23 -10.83 9.66 -4.49
N LEU A 24 -9.61 9.97 -4.05
CA LEU A 24 -9.07 9.48 -2.79
C LEU A 24 -10.14 9.56 -1.69
N PRO A 25 -10.10 8.69 -0.67
CA PRO A 25 -10.96 8.82 0.50
C PRO A 25 -10.95 10.26 1.01
N ALA A 26 -12.13 10.79 1.35
CA ALA A 26 -12.26 12.19 1.79
C ALA A 26 -11.42 12.52 3.05
N ASN A 27 -11.11 11.49 3.84
CA ASN A 27 -10.29 11.54 5.05
C ASN A 27 -8.90 10.93 4.84
N CYS A 28 -8.34 10.99 3.63
CA CYS A 28 -6.98 10.56 3.38
C CYS A 28 -5.96 11.46 4.10
N ASP A 29 -5.09 10.87 4.92
CA ASP A 29 -4.10 11.61 5.73
C ASP A 29 -2.75 11.75 5.03
N ARG A 30 -2.37 10.75 4.24
CA ARG A 30 -1.08 10.67 3.57
C ARG A 30 -1.25 10.18 2.15
N THR A 31 -0.51 10.75 1.21
CA THR A 31 -0.58 10.39 -0.19
C THR A 31 0.80 10.18 -0.80
N MET A 32 0.81 9.50 -1.94
CA MET A 32 1.97 9.36 -2.82
C MET A 32 1.52 9.28 -4.27
N THR A 33 2.43 9.50 -5.21
CA THR A 33 2.18 9.39 -6.66
C THR A 33 2.97 8.25 -7.26
N VAL A 34 2.28 7.31 -7.91
CA VAL A 34 2.86 6.09 -8.48
C VAL A 34 3.90 6.46 -9.53
N GLN A 35 5.09 5.89 -9.39
CA GLN A 35 6.19 6.01 -10.33
C GLN A 35 6.32 4.73 -11.17
N ALA A 36 7.02 4.84 -12.30
CA ALA A 36 7.29 3.69 -13.16
C ALA A 36 8.05 2.60 -12.38
N GLY A 37 7.54 1.37 -12.43
CA GLY A 37 8.13 0.21 -11.76
C GLY A 37 7.73 0.06 -10.29
N ASN A 38 6.85 0.90 -9.74
CA ASN A 38 6.30 0.65 -8.41
C ASN A 38 5.37 -0.55 -8.40
N THR A 39 5.46 -1.33 -7.32
CA THR A 39 4.50 -2.34 -6.91
C THR A 39 3.84 -1.91 -5.59
N CYS A 40 2.71 -2.51 -5.23
CA CYS A 40 2.11 -2.28 -3.90
C CYS A 40 3.10 -2.57 -2.77
N ASP A 41 3.83 -3.69 -2.84
CA ASP A 41 4.74 -4.10 -1.77
C ASP A 41 5.93 -3.15 -1.63
N ASP A 42 6.52 -2.70 -2.74
CA ASP A 42 7.63 -1.74 -2.70
C ASP A 42 7.17 -0.38 -2.17
N ILE A 43 5.97 0.07 -2.55
CA ILE A 43 5.34 1.27 -1.98
C ILE A 43 5.13 1.07 -0.48
N SER A 44 4.51 -0.05 -0.10
CA SER A 44 4.20 -0.36 1.29
C SER A 44 5.42 -0.36 2.18
N ALA A 45 6.51 -0.97 1.71
CA ALA A 45 7.79 -1.02 2.41
C ALA A 45 8.44 0.37 2.51
N ALA A 46 8.39 1.17 1.44
CA ALA A 46 8.99 2.51 1.43
C ALA A 46 8.23 3.53 2.29
N TYR A 47 6.91 3.38 2.42
CA TYR A 47 6.03 4.38 3.05
C TYR A 47 5.42 3.94 4.38
N ASN A 48 5.85 2.79 4.92
CA ASN A 48 5.34 2.21 6.17
C ASN A 48 3.81 2.14 6.17
N VAL A 49 3.25 1.38 5.23
CA VAL A 49 1.82 1.06 5.16
C VAL A 49 1.69 -0.43 4.88
N SER A 50 0.74 -1.13 5.53
CA SER A 50 0.52 -2.54 5.18
C SER A 50 -0.01 -2.69 3.76
N THR A 51 0.37 -3.76 3.05
CA THR A 51 -0.12 -4.04 1.69
C THR A 51 -1.66 -4.10 1.68
N TYR A 52 -2.25 -4.68 2.73
CA TYR A 52 -3.71 -4.68 2.92
C TYR A 52 -4.30 -3.27 3.06
N GLN A 53 -3.74 -2.43 3.94
CA GLN A 53 -4.26 -1.08 4.15
C GLN A 53 -4.21 -0.28 2.84
N LEU A 54 -3.10 -0.34 2.13
CA LEU A 54 -2.91 0.35 0.85
C LEU A 54 -3.99 -0.05 -0.17
N ALA A 55 -4.22 -1.36 -0.36
CA ALA A 55 -5.27 -1.83 -1.26
C ALA A 55 -6.68 -1.45 -0.76
N SER A 56 -6.93 -1.60 0.54
CA SER A 56 -8.26 -1.38 1.14
C SER A 56 -8.72 0.07 1.04
N VAL A 57 -7.85 1.04 1.33
CA VAL A 57 -8.21 2.46 1.27
C VAL A 57 -8.30 3.00 -0.15
N ASN A 58 -7.73 2.29 -1.13
CA ASN A 58 -7.81 2.64 -2.56
C ASN A 58 -8.68 1.67 -3.37
N ASN A 59 -9.58 0.92 -2.73
CA ASN A 59 -10.37 -0.16 -3.36
C ASN A 59 -11.28 0.28 -4.53
N ALA A 60 -11.46 1.58 -4.74
CA ALA A 60 -12.19 2.15 -5.87
C ALA A 60 -11.38 2.09 -7.17
N THR A 61 -10.04 2.04 -7.10
CA THR A 61 -9.14 2.02 -8.26
C THR A 61 -8.13 0.88 -8.22
N VAL A 62 -7.68 0.46 -7.04
CA VAL A 62 -6.73 -0.65 -6.85
C VAL A 62 -7.51 -1.93 -6.57
N ASP A 63 -7.25 -2.99 -7.33
CA ASP A 63 -7.89 -4.28 -7.11
C ASP A 63 -7.16 -5.12 -6.03
N ALA A 64 -7.71 -6.30 -5.73
CA ALA A 64 -7.16 -7.19 -4.70
C ALA A 64 -5.79 -7.78 -5.06
N GLY A 65 -5.44 -7.84 -6.35
CA GLY A 65 -4.12 -8.29 -6.81
C GLY A 65 -3.08 -7.18 -6.79
N CYS A 66 -3.52 -5.91 -6.76
CA CYS A 66 -2.68 -4.71 -6.89
C CYS A 66 -1.68 -4.81 -8.07
N ASP A 67 -2.14 -5.36 -9.19
CA ASP A 67 -1.38 -5.43 -10.45
C ASP A 67 -1.83 -4.36 -11.46
N ASN A 68 -2.69 -3.43 -11.02
CA ASN A 68 -3.39 -2.47 -11.86
C ASN A 68 -3.02 -1.00 -11.57
N LEU A 69 -1.83 -0.74 -11.02
CA LEU A 69 -1.33 0.62 -10.75
C LEU A 69 -0.97 1.39 -12.02
N TYR A 70 -1.32 2.68 -12.08
CA TYR A 70 -0.96 3.56 -13.20
C TYR A 70 0.07 4.61 -12.80
N VAL A 71 1.09 4.82 -13.63
CA VAL A 71 2.07 5.90 -13.40
C VAL A 71 1.35 7.25 -13.37
N GLY A 72 1.61 8.04 -12.33
CA GLY A 72 0.93 9.32 -12.07
C GLY A 72 -0.36 9.20 -11.25
N GLU A 73 -0.85 7.98 -10.98
CA GLU A 73 -1.95 7.76 -10.04
C GLU A 73 -1.55 8.24 -8.64
N VAL A 74 -2.47 8.92 -7.95
CA VAL A 74 -2.26 9.31 -6.56
C VAL A 74 -2.96 8.28 -5.68
N LEU A 75 -2.21 7.68 -4.77
CA LEU A 75 -2.72 6.69 -3.81
C LEU A 75 -2.80 7.30 -2.41
N CYS A 76 -3.81 6.87 -1.66
CA CYS A 76 -3.92 7.11 -0.24
C CYS A 76 -3.11 6.06 0.53
N LEU A 77 -2.26 6.49 1.44
CA LEU A 77 -1.45 5.60 2.27
C LEU A 77 -2.14 5.25 3.61
N GLY A 78 -3.09 6.05 4.03
CA GLY A 78 -3.79 5.88 5.30
C GLY A 78 -4.84 6.95 5.50
N ILE A 79 -5.84 6.66 6.33
CA ILE A 79 -6.97 7.57 6.58
C ILE A 79 -6.99 8.01 8.03
N THR A 80 -7.63 9.15 8.30
CA THR A 80 -7.71 9.73 9.65
C THR A 80 -8.18 8.73 10.70
N GLY A 81 -7.34 8.50 11.71
CA GLY A 81 -7.61 7.62 12.84
C GLY A 81 -7.46 6.12 12.56
N GLN A 82 -7.10 5.72 11.33
CA GLN A 82 -6.92 4.33 10.89
C GLN A 82 -5.74 4.25 9.92
N ASP A 83 -4.57 4.74 10.35
CA ASP A 83 -3.32 4.69 9.60
C ASP A 83 -2.25 3.93 10.39
N CYS A 84 -2.03 2.66 10.04
CA CYS A 84 -0.99 1.86 10.65
C CYS A 84 0.37 2.16 10.05
N THR A 85 1.19 2.89 10.80
CA THR A 85 2.57 3.27 10.40
C THR A 85 3.66 2.40 11.06
N THR A 86 3.28 1.50 11.96
CA THR A 86 4.18 0.47 12.50
C THR A 86 3.98 -0.80 11.71
N THR A 87 4.98 -1.19 10.91
CA THR A 87 4.86 -2.28 9.94
C THR A 87 6.04 -3.23 9.99
N HIS A 88 5.86 -4.43 9.42
CA HIS A 88 6.89 -5.44 9.23
C HIS A 88 6.86 -5.93 7.79
N VAL A 89 8.02 -5.90 7.12
CA VAL A 89 8.19 -6.46 5.77
C VAL A 89 8.55 -7.93 5.91
N ILE A 90 7.68 -8.82 5.43
CA ILE A 90 7.84 -10.26 5.52
C ILE A 90 9.13 -10.70 4.84
N GLN A 91 9.89 -11.53 5.54
CA GLN A 91 11.11 -12.17 5.07
C GLN A 91 10.89 -13.67 4.89
N SER A 92 11.82 -14.33 4.19
CA SER A 92 11.79 -15.79 4.08
C SER A 92 11.92 -16.44 5.46
N GLY A 93 10.97 -17.32 5.79
CA GLY A 93 10.91 -18.02 7.07
C GLY A 93 10.07 -17.33 8.15
N ASP A 94 9.54 -16.14 7.88
CA ASP A 94 8.58 -15.51 8.79
C ASP A 94 7.29 -16.31 8.91
N THR A 95 6.72 -16.27 10.11
CA THR A 95 5.42 -16.81 10.45
C THR A 95 4.64 -15.73 11.21
N CYS A 96 3.32 -15.83 11.30
CA CYS A 96 2.59 -14.90 12.17
C CYS A 96 3.08 -14.96 13.62
N SER A 97 3.50 -16.12 14.12
CA SER A 97 4.03 -16.23 15.48
C SER A 97 5.34 -15.47 15.65
N SER A 98 6.28 -15.59 14.70
CA SER A 98 7.56 -14.86 14.80
C SER A 98 7.34 -13.36 14.69
N VAL A 99 6.49 -12.92 13.76
CA VAL A 99 6.16 -11.51 13.55
C VAL A 99 5.42 -10.93 14.75
N SER A 100 4.38 -11.59 15.26
CA SER A 100 3.61 -11.09 16.40
C SER A 100 4.45 -11.02 17.68
N THR A 101 5.33 -12.00 17.91
CA THR A 101 6.24 -11.99 19.05
C THR A 101 7.27 -10.87 18.93
N ALA A 102 7.86 -10.65 17.76
CA ALA A 102 8.81 -9.55 17.56
C ALA A 102 8.17 -8.17 17.73
N ALA A 103 6.89 -8.03 17.39
CA ALA A 103 6.12 -6.81 17.54
C ALA A 103 5.45 -6.64 18.92
N ASP A 104 5.58 -7.61 19.82
CA ASP A 104 4.91 -7.64 21.14
C ASP A 104 3.38 -7.46 21.05
N ILE A 105 2.75 -8.18 20.11
CA ILE A 105 1.29 -8.21 19.93
C ILE A 105 0.76 -9.64 19.88
N SER A 106 -0.55 -9.80 20.07
CA SER A 106 -1.20 -11.11 19.87
C SER A 106 -1.32 -11.45 18.37
N ILE A 107 -1.27 -12.74 18.04
CA ILE A 107 -1.58 -13.22 16.68
C ILE A 107 -2.97 -12.75 16.23
N ASN A 108 -3.95 -12.72 17.14
CA ASN A 108 -5.30 -12.25 16.83
C ASN A 108 -5.30 -10.78 16.38
N LEU A 109 -4.55 -9.92 17.06
CA LEU A 109 -4.43 -8.51 16.68
C LEU A 109 -3.68 -8.36 15.33
N LEU A 110 -2.62 -9.14 15.12
CA LEU A 110 -1.90 -9.18 13.85
C LEU A 110 -2.84 -9.54 12.69
N LEU A 111 -3.60 -10.63 12.82
CA LEU A 111 -4.54 -11.07 11.79
C LEU A 111 -5.70 -10.10 11.61
N GLN A 112 -6.19 -9.49 12.69
CA GLN A 112 -7.23 -8.47 12.61
C GLN A 112 -6.78 -7.25 11.80
N ASN A 113 -5.52 -6.83 11.98
CA ASN A 113 -4.94 -5.71 11.23
C ASN A 113 -4.52 -6.07 9.80
N ASN A 114 -4.45 -7.36 9.46
CA ASN A 114 -4.06 -7.84 8.14
C ASN A 114 -5.03 -8.93 7.64
N PRO A 115 -6.29 -8.60 7.31
CA PRO A 115 -7.31 -9.57 6.87
C PRO A 115 -7.00 -10.29 5.55
N ASN A 116 -6.00 -9.85 4.78
CA ASN A 116 -5.42 -10.59 3.66
C ASN A 116 -4.70 -11.88 4.11
N VAL A 117 -4.23 -11.94 5.36
CA VAL A 117 -3.52 -13.10 5.91
C VAL A 117 -4.52 -14.11 6.46
N ASN A 118 -4.41 -15.37 6.03
CA ASN A 118 -5.29 -16.42 6.50
C ASN A 118 -4.98 -16.83 7.95
N THR A 119 -5.94 -17.46 8.62
CA THR A 119 -5.86 -17.76 10.06
C THR A 119 -4.75 -18.74 10.45
N ILE A 120 -4.19 -19.47 9.48
CA ILE A 120 -3.06 -20.38 9.67
C ILE A 120 -1.74 -19.84 9.09
N CYS A 121 -1.74 -18.59 8.60
CA CYS A 121 -0.60 -17.84 8.09
C CYS A 121 0.22 -18.56 7.01
N THR A 122 -0.46 -19.28 6.12
CA THR A 122 0.17 -20.05 5.04
C THR A 122 0.32 -19.28 3.74
N ASN A 123 -0.26 -18.09 3.64
CA ASN A 123 -0.23 -17.25 2.44
C ASN A 123 0.73 -16.05 2.53
N LEU A 124 1.62 -16.03 3.52
CA LEU A 124 2.67 -15.02 3.62
C LEU A 124 3.71 -15.23 2.52
N TYR A 125 4.21 -14.13 1.97
CA TYR A 125 5.30 -14.15 0.98
C TYR A 125 6.32 -13.04 1.24
N PRO A 126 7.61 -13.25 0.91
CA PRO A 126 8.63 -12.21 1.09
C PRO A 126 8.28 -10.93 0.33
N GLY A 127 8.40 -9.78 1.00
CA GLY A 127 8.04 -8.47 0.46
C GLY A 127 6.67 -7.96 0.92
N GLU A 128 5.73 -8.84 1.26
CA GLU A 128 4.44 -8.44 1.82
C GLU A 128 4.64 -7.61 3.11
N VAL A 129 3.87 -6.54 3.27
CA VAL A 129 4.00 -5.66 4.44
C VAL A 129 2.80 -5.80 5.34
N LEU A 130 3.04 -6.21 6.59
CA LEU A 130 1.99 -6.35 7.61
C LEU A 130 1.98 -5.15 8.54
N CYS A 131 0.79 -4.73 8.95
CA CYS A 131 0.58 -3.80 10.07
C CYS A 131 0.83 -4.55 11.38
N THR A 132 1.79 -4.06 12.16
CA THR A 132 2.20 -4.64 13.45
C THR A 132 1.95 -3.68 14.61
N GLY A 133 1.12 -2.65 14.41
CA GLY A 133 0.73 -1.73 15.47
C GLY A 133 -0.07 -2.40 16.59
N ASN A 134 0.04 -1.85 17.79
CA ASN A 134 -0.51 -2.40 19.03
C ASN A 134 -1.99 -2.05 19.31
N GLN A 135 -2.72 -1.62 18.30
CA GLN A 135 -4.16 -1.34 18.34
C GLN A 135 -4.79 -1.72 17.00
N THR A 136 -6.12 -1.66 16.89
CA THR A 136 -6.83 -2.03 15.66
C THR A 136 -6.86 -0.86 14.66
N TYR A 137 -6.43 -1.11 13.42
CA TYR A 137 -6.40 -0.12 12.32
C TYR A 137 -7.30 -0.48 11.14
N VAL A 138 -8.09 -1.56 11.26
CA VAL A 138 -9.10 -1.90 10.26
C VAL A 138 -10.39 -1.14 10.52
N ASN A 139 -10.73 -0.22 9.62
CA ASN A 139 -12.04 0.42 9.64
C ASN A 139 -13.10 -0.60 9.18
N VAL A 140 -13.92 -1.05 10.12
CA VAL A 140 -15.07 -1.97 9.89
C VAL A 140 -16.06 -1.49 8.81
N THR A 141 -15.99 -0.23 8.39
CA THR A 141 -16.83 0.32 7.30
C THR A 141 -16.35 -0.10 5.90
N TYR A 142 -15.09 -0.51 5.73
CA TYR A 142 -14.50 -0.91 4.43
C TYR A 142 -14.29 -2.42 4.29
N SER A 143 -14.55 -3.18 5.35
CA SER A 143 -14.68 -4.64 5.30
C SER A 143 -16.02 -5.01 4.67
N LYS A 144 -16.10 -4.99 3.33
CA LYS A 144 -17.17 -5.69 2.62
C LYS A 144 -16.99 -7.19 2.69
#